data_AF-A0A1I1E085-F1
#
_entry.id   AF-A0A1I1E085-F1
#
_cell.length_a   1.000
_cell.length_b   1.000
_cell.length_c   1.000
_cell.angle_alpha   90.00
_cell.angle_beta   90.00
_cell.angle_gamma   90.00
#
_symmetry.space_group_name_H-M   'P 1'
#
loop_
_entity.id
_entity.type
_entity.pdbx_description
1 polymer ?
#
loop_
_entity_poly.entity_id
_entity_poly.type
_entity_poly.pdbx_seq_one_letter_code
_entity_poly.pdbx_strand_id
1 'polypeptide(L)'
;MLYQIRINYLMLNITMEQNCALCHATLSCQSEITTSKCWCFELPNIMPINSKQSDNPCLCKNCLAKKINKQITSLYLIKNLAQMIEIAKPYREKKDLVEHIDYSIENGLYVFSAWYHLKRGKCCSNGCRHCPYNKRE
;
A
#
# COMPACT_ATOMS: atom_id res chain seq x y z
N MET A 1 26.43 -55.32 -20.73
CA MET A 1 26.21 -54.56 -19.49
C MET A 1 25.85 -53.12 -19.85
N LEU A 2 24.56 -52.81 -19.97
CA LEU A 2 24.08 -51.45 -20.18
C LEU A 2 23.32 -51.05 -18.92
N TYR A 3 23.94 -50.20 -18.09
CA TYR A 3 23.34 -49.66 -16.88
C TYR A 3 22.34 -48.56 -17.29
N GLN A 4 21.05 -48.85 -17.21
CA GLN A 4 20.00 -47.84 -17.25
C GLN A 4 19.96 -47.09 -15.92
N ILE A 5 20.46 -45.86 -15.90
CA ILE A 5 20.29 -44.94 -14.78
C ILE A 5 18.89 -44.33 -14.90
N ARG A 6 17.93 -44.85 -14.13
CA ARG A 6 16.62 -44.19 -13.92
C ARG A 6 16.82 -43.03 -12.95
N ILE A 7 17.00 -41.81 -13.46
CA ILE A 7 16.86 -40.61 -12.62
C ILE A 7 15.36 -40.38 -12.43
N ASN A 8 14.90 -40.69 -11.22
CA ASN A 8 13.53 -40.50 -10.79
C ASN A 8 13.39 -39.05 -10.29
N TYR A 9 13.09 -38.13 -11.20
CA TYR A 9 12.73 -36.76 -10.82
C TYR A 9 11.30 -36.80 -10.24
N LEU A 10 11.22 -37.00 -8.92
CA LEU A 10 10.03 -36.66 -8.14
C LEU A 10 9.73 -35.18 -8.40
N MET A 11 8.63 -34.92 -9.10
CA MET A 11 8.02 -33.62 -9.24
C MET A 11 7.60 -33.12 -7.85
N LEU A 12 8.52 -32.48 -7.14
CA LEU A 12 8.18 -31.65 -5.99
C LEU A 12 7.37 -30.48 -6.54
N ASN A 13 6.04 -30.60 -6.50
CA ASN A 13 5.14 -29.46 -6.63
C ASN A 13 5.36 -28.57 -5.40
N ILE A 14 6.42 -27.75 -5.45
CA ILE A 14 6.64 -26.67 -4.51
C ILE A 14 5.59 -25.62 -4.83
N THR A 15 4.44 -25.67 -4.15
CA THR A 15 3.58 -24.50 -4.06
C THR A 15 4.38 -23.45 -3.31
N MET A 16 4.94 -22.46 -4.02
CA MET A 16 5.53 -21.29 -3.37
C MET A 16 4.39 -20.52 -2.69
N GLU A 17 4.05 -20.90 -1.46
CA GLU A 17 3.26 -20.05 -0.57
C GLU A 17 4.07 -18.79 -0.33
N GLN A 18 3.80 -17.75 -1.12
CA GLN A 18 4.38 -16.46 -0.87
C GLN A 18 3.65 -15.85 0.32
N ASN A 19 4.29 -15.86 1.48
CA ASN A 19 3.76 -15.26 2.70
C ASN A 19 4.24 -13.81 2.83
N CYS A 20 3.41 -12.95 3.39
CA CYS A 20 3.77 -11.59 3.73
C CYS A 20 4.98 -11.60 4.66
N ALA A 21 6.07 -10.92 4.32
CA ALA A 21 7.27 -10.92 5.16
C ALA A 21 7.09 -10.21 6.51
N LEU A 22 6.00 -9.47 6.71
CA LEU A 22 5.72 -8.76 7.97
C LEU A 22 4.71 -9.47 8.88
N CYS A 23 3.69 -10.12 8.31
CA CYS A 23 2.62 -10.74 9.10
C CYS A 23 2.40 -12.22 8.79
N HIS A 24 3.18 -12.79 7.88
CA HIS A 24 3.10 -14.18 7.42
C HIS A 24 1.76 -14.59 6.79
N ALA A 25 0.84 -13.66 6.57
CA ALA A 25 -0.40 -13.93 5.84
C ALA A 25 -0.11 -14.40 4.42
N THR A 26 -0.82 -15.43 3.97
CA THR A 26 -0.73 -15.95 2.61
C THR A 26 -1.07 -14.87 1.59
N LEU A 27 -0.18 -14.66 0.62
CA LEU A 27 -0.40 -13.72 -0.47
C LEU A 27 -1.04 -14.43 -1.66
N SER A 28 -2.20 -13.94 -2.08
CA SER A 28 -2.70 -14.22 -3.42
C SER A 28 -2.17 -13.13 -4.36
N CYS A 29 -0.97 -13.34 -4.89
CA CYS A 29 -0.43 -12.52 -5.99
C CYS A 29 -0.42 -13.42 -7.24
N GLN A 30 -1.57 -13.56 -7.89
CA GLN A 30 -1.65 -14.25 -9.16
C GLN A 30 -1.46 -13.22 -10.27
N SER A 31 -0.34 -13.32 -10.98
CA SER A 31 -0.04 -12.52 -12.17
C SER A 31 -0.73 -13.05 -13.43
N GLU A 32 -1.73 -13.93 -13.30
CA GLU A 32 -2.42 -14.51 -14.45
C GLU A 32 -3.29 -13.45 -15.14
N ILE A 33 -2.84 -13.12 -16.34
CA ILE A 33 -3.44 -12.18 -17.27
C ILE A 33 -4.74 -12.79 -17.78
N THR A 34 -5.85 -12.62 -17.08
CA THR A 34 -7.16 -12.63 -17.75
C THR A 34 -8.17 -11.66 -17.15
N THR A 35 -8.29 -11.47 -15.83
CA THR A 35 -9.33 -10.53 -15.32
C THR A 35 -9.12 -9.94 -13.92
N SER A 36 -8.04 -10.22 -13.19
CA SER A 36 -7.87 -9.68 -11.82
C SER A 36 -6.82 -8.56 -11.78
N LYS A 37 -7.29 -7.34 -11.51
CA LYS A 37 -6.43 -6.17 -11.28
C LYS A 37 -5.70 -6.37 -9.94
N CYS A 38 -4.37 -6.40 -9.93
CA CYS A 38 -3.63 -6.57 -8.68
C CYS A 38 -3.95 -5.41 -7.71
N TRP A 39 -4.23 -5.74 -6.44
CA TRP A 39 -4.50 -4.74 -5.41
C TRP A 39 -3.35 -3.75 -5.20
N CYS A 40 -2.10 -4.09 -5.60
CA CYS A 40 -0.97 -3.14 -5.60
C CYS A 40 -1.26 -1.87 -6.43
N PHE A 41 -2.01 -1.98 -7.53
CA PHE A 41 -2.42 -0.82 -8.34
C PHE A 41 -3.52 0.02 -7.67
N GLU A 42 -4.13 -0.49 -6.60
CA GLU A 42 -5.10 0.25 -5.79
C GLU A 42 -4.44 1.16 -4.75
N LEU A 43 -3.15 0.98 -4.47
CA LEU A 43 -2.45 1.78 -3.48
C LEU A 43 -1.77 3.01 -4.11
N PRO A 44 -1.53 4.07 -3.32
CA PRO A 44 -0.73 5.20 -3.78
C PRO A 44 0.74 4.83 -4.04
N ASN A 45 1.26 5.23 -5.20
CA ASN A 45 2.65 5.06 -5.59
C ASN A 45 3.54 6.12 -4.91
N ILE A 46 3.68 6.02 -3.58
CA ILE A 46 4.39 6.99 -2.73
C ILE A 46 5.74 6.44 -2.25
N MET A 47 6.01 5.16 -2.47
CA MET A 47 7.29 4.57 -2.10
C MET A 47 8.46 5.28 -2.81
N PRO A 48 9.56 5.57 -2.10
CA PRO A 48 10.75 6.12 -2.72
C PRO A 48 11.32 5.14 -3.76
N ILE A 49 11.85 5.66 -4.86
CA ILE A 49 12.60 4.87 -5.82
C ILE A 49 14.04 4.79 -5.33
N ASN A 50 14.32 3.84 -4.45
CA ASN A 50 15.68 3.49 -4.04
C ASN A 50 16.15 2.25 -4.82
N SER A 51 17.26 2.41 -5.55
CA SER A 51 17.85 1.41 -6.47
C SER A 51 18.47 0.19 -5.80
N LYS A 52 18.37 0.05 -4.46
CA LYS A 52 18.76 -1.16 -3.75
C LYS A 52 17.60 -2.16 -3.80
N GLN A 53 17.60 -2.94 -4.87
CA GLN A 53 16.55 -3.89 -5.25
C GLN A 53 16.36 -5.07 -4.27
N SER A 54 17.17 -5.16 -3.21
CA SER A 54 17.20 -6.29 -2.26
C SER A 54 16.25 -6.19 -1.06
N ASP A 55 15.67 -5.02 -0.77
CA ASP A 55 14.98 -4.78 0.53
C ASP A 55 13.45 -4.63 0.40
N ASN A 56 12.87 -5.05 -0.72
CA ASN A 56 11.43 -5.00 -0.96
C ASN A 56 10.81 -6.41 -0.87
N PRO A 57 10.59 -6.94 0.35
CA PRO A 57 9.92 -8.21 0.50
C PRO A 57 8.46 -8.12 0.03
N CYS A 58 7.87 -9.27 -0.33
CA CYS A 58 6.45 -9.35 -0.65
C CYS A 58 5.61 -9.03 0.60
N LEU A 59 4.71 -8.06 0.48
CA LEU A 59 3.82 -7.61 1.56
C LEU A 59 2.36 -7.79 1.14
N CYS A 60 1.48 -8.09 2.11
CA CYS A 60 0.04 -8.09 1.89
C CYS A 60 -0.50 -6.65 1.79
N LYS A 61 -1.75 -6.50 1.31
CA LYS A 61 -2.44 -5.20 1.16
C LYS A 61 -2.33 -4.33 2.42
N ASN A 62 -2.62 -4.90 3.59
CA ASN A 62 -2.63 -4.15 4.84
C ASN A 62 -1.22 -3.73 5.29
N CYS A 63 -0.25 -4.64 5.18
CA CYS A 63 1.14 -4.35 5.51
C CYS A 63 1.76 -3.31 4.57
N LEU A 64 1.48 -3.41 3.27
CA LEU A 64 1.94 -2.42 2.31
C LEU A 64 1.27 -1.06 2.54
N ALA A 65 -0.05 -1.03 2.81
CA ALA A 65 -0.77 0.19 3.15
C ALA A 65 -0.17 0.90 4.38
N LYS A 66 0.16 0.15 5.45
CA LYS A 66 0.86 0.69 6.63
C LYS A 66 2.24 1.26 6.28
N LYS A 67 3.01 0.57 5.43
CA LYS A 67 4.33 1.04 4.98
C LYS A 67 4.21 2.33 4.15
N ILE A 68 3.21 2.41 3.27
CA ILE A 68 2.91 3.62 2.47
C ILE A 68 2.53 4.77 3.39
N ASN A 69 1.64 4.53 4.36
CA ASN A 69 1.25 5.57 5.31
C ASN A 69 2.44 6.11 6.11
N LYS A 70 3.38 5.24 6.50
CA LYS A 70 4.64 5.68 7.11
C LYS A 70 5.45 6.61 6.19
N GLN A 71 5.51 6.32 4.89
CA GLN A 71 6.14 7.22 3.92
C GLN A 71 5.40 8.55 3.76
N ILE A 72 4.06 8.52 3.72
CA ILE A 72 3.24 9.75 3.72
C ILE A 72 3.56 10.59 4.97
N THR A 73 3.67 9.96 6.14
CA THR A 73 4.08 10.64 7.39
C THR A 73 5.45 11.30 7.25
N SER A 74 6.43 10.61 6.67
CA SER A 74 7.75 11.20 6.39
C SER A 74 7.67 12.39 5.44
N LEU A 75 6.77 12.37 4.45
CA LEU A 75 6.58 13.49 3.54
C LEU A 75 6.06 14.75 4.24
N TYR A 76 5.19 14.61 5.25
CA TYR A 76 4.73 15.76 6.03
C TYR A 76 5.86 16.50 6.78
N LEU A 77 7.00 15.83 7.03
CA LEU A 77 8.15 16.47 7.69
C LEU A 77 8.96 17.38 6.75
N ILE A 78 8.89 17.12 5.44
CA ILE A 78 9.76 17.80 4.44
C ILE A 78 8.96 18.56 3.38
N LYS A 79 7.64 18.40 3.32
CA LYS A 79 6.76 19.05 2.35
C LYS A 79 5.84 20.03 3.03
N ASN A 80 5.58 21.14 2.36
CA ASN A 80 4.53 22.07 2.75
C ASN A 80 3.14 21.62 2.25
N LEU A 81 2.09 22.29 2.70
CA LEU A 81 0.70 21.96 2.35
C LEU A 81 0.46 21.95 0.83
N ALA A 82 0.95 22.94 0.08
CA ALA A 82 0.76 23.00 -1.37
C ALA A 82 1.40 21.81 -2.08
N GLN A 83 2.62 21.44 -1.68
CA GLN A 83 3.31 20.26 -2.20
C GLN A 83 2.56 18.97 -1.87
N MET A 84 2.04 18.84 -0.64
CA MET A 84 1.24 17.68 -0.25
C MET A 84 -0.07 17.56 -1.04
N ILE A 85 -0.73 18.68 -1.36
CA ILE A 85 -1.92 18.71 -2.20
C ILE A 85 -1.61 18.25 -3.63
N GLU A 86 -0.47 18.66 -4.19
CA GLU A 86 -0.05 18.21 -5.53
C GLU A 86 0.31 16.72 -5.55
N ILE A 87 0.98 16.20 -4.51
CA ILE A 87 1.26 14.76 -4.39
C ILE A 87 -0.05 13.94 -4.29
N ALA A 88 -1.08 14.47 -3.63
CA ALA A 88 -2.37 13.80 -3.48
C ALA A 88 -3.30 13.94 -4.71
N LYS A 89 -3.05 14.89 -5.60
CA LYS A 89 -3.91 15.25 -6.75
C LYS A 89 -4.18 14.09 -7.73
N PRO A 90 -3.24 13.17 -8.03
CA PRO A 90 -3.55 12.03 -8.89
C PRO A 90 -4.59 11.07 -8.30
N TYR A 91 -4.85 11.15 -6.99
CA TYR A 91 -5.69 10.20 -6.26
C TYR A 91 -7.08 10.76 -5.92
N ARG A 92 -7.46 11.97 -6.37
CA ARG A 92 -8.76 12.59 -6.00
C ARG A 92 -9.97 11.80 -6.49
N GLU A 93 -9.90 11.31 -7.73
CA GLU A 93 -11.00 10.58 -8.37
C GLU A 93 -11.10 9.11 -7.94
N LYS A 94 -10.15 8.63 -7.12
CA LYS A 94 -10.12 7.25 -6.65
C LYS A 94 -11.18 7.06 -5.55
N LYS A 95 -12.27 6.38 -5.90
CA LYS A 95 -13.40 6.11 -5.00
C LYS A 95 -13.07 5.11 -3.90
N ASP A 96 -12.18 4.16 -4.18
CA ASP A 96 -11.81 3.14 -3.21
C ASP A 96 -11.00 3.75 -2.07
N LEU A 97 -11.54 3.61 -0.86
CA LEU A 97 -10.88 4.06 0.37
C LEU A 97 -10.05 2.93 0.94
N VAL A 98 -8.79 3.22 1.21
CA VAL A 98 -7.83 2.24 1.72
C VAL A 98 -7.65 2.43 3.22
N GLU A 99 -7.99 1.42 4.00
CA GLU A 99 -7.69 1.41 5.44
C GLU A 99 -6.18 1.55 5.67
N HIS A 100 -5.80 2.21 6.77
CA HIS A 100 -4.43 2.59 7.12
C HIS A 100 -3.83 3.72 6.27
N ILE A 101 -4.47 4.15 5.17
CA ILE A 101 -4.05 5.31 4.37
C ILE A 101 -5.10 6.42 4.45
N ASP A 102 -6.34 6.11 4.09
CA ASP A 102 -7.44 7.07 4.02
C ASP A 102 -8.23 7.16 5.32
N TYR A 103 -8.30 6.07 6.06
CA TYR A 103 -8.99 6.00 7.35
C TYR A 103 -8.42 4.91 8.25
N SER A 104 -8.73 4.99 9.54
CA SER A 104 -8.66 3.91 10.52
C SER A 104 -10.07 3.63 11.06
N ILE A 105 -10.26 2.46 11.68
CA ILE A 105 -11.47 2.17 12.44
C ILE A 105 -11.13 2.28 13.93
N GLU A 106 -11.81 3.18 14.64
CA GLU A 106 -11.69 3.39 16.09
C GLU A 106 -13.09 3.24 16.69
N ASN A 107 -13.27 2.32 17.64
CA ASN A 107 -14.58 2.04 18.27
C ASN A 107 -15.71 1.76 17.27
N GLY A 108 -15.40 1.08 16.15
CA GLY A 108 -16.37 0.80 15.08
C GLY A 108 -16.71 2.00 14.18
N LEU A 109 -16.08 3.15 14.40
CA LEU A 109 -16.28 4.36 13.60
C LEU A 109 -15.08 4.61 12.68
N TYR A 110 -15.36 5.14 11.48
CA TYR A 110 -14.34 5.56 10.53
C TYR A 110 -13.71 6.87 10.98
N VAL A 111 -12.38 6.88 11.11
CA VAL A 111 -11.59 8.07 11.41
C VAL A 111 -10.73 8.39 10.20
N PHE A 112 -11.14 9.41 9.44
CA PHE A 112 -10.42 9.82 8.22
C PHE A 112 -9.06 10.44 8.54
N SER A 113 -8.08 10.14 7.68
CA SER A 113 -6.72 10.63 7.79
C SER A 113 -6.55 12.01 7.14
N ALA A 114 -5.41 12.65 7.42
CA ALA A 114 -5.01 13.86 6.72
C ALA A 114 -4.85 13.62 5.21
N TRP A 115 -4.36 12.44 4.80
CA TRP A 115 -4.22 12.07 3.40
C TRP A 115 -5.56 12.04 2.67
N TYR A 116 -6.60 11.46 3.27
CA TYR A 116 -7.96 11.50 2.72
C TYR A 116 -8.45 12.94 2.48
N HIS A 117 -8.17 13.84 3.42
CA HIS A 117 -8.53 15.24 3.26
C HIS A 117 -7.68 15.96 2.20
N LEU A 118 -6.40 15.60 2.01
CA LEU A 118 -5.59 16.12 0.90
C LEU A 118 -6.11 15.66 -0.47
N LYS A 119 -6.56 14.40 -0.60
CA LYS A 119 -7.21 13.91 -1.82
C LYS A 119 -8.47 14.70 -2.16
N ARG A 120 -9.20 15.22 -1.16
CA ARG A 120 -10.33 16.12 -1.39
C ARG A 120 -9.90 17.46 -2.01
N GLY A 121 -8.67 17.90 -1.74
CA GLY A 121 -8.08 19.11 -2.32
C GLY A 121 -8.55 20.43 -1.72
N LYS A 122 -9.52 20.43 -0.80
CA LYS A 122 -10.01 21.64 -0.11
C LYS A 122 -10.48 21.37 1.32
N CYS A 123 -10.35 22.37 2.18
CA CYS A 123 -10.95 22.36 3.52
C CYS A 123 -12.47 22.36 3.42
N CYS A 124 -13.15 21.66 4.34
CA CYS A 124 -14.61 21.63 4.45
C CYS A 124 -15.16 22.42 5.64
N SER A 125 -14.30 23.07 6.43
CA SER A 125 -14.67 23.89 7.59
C SER A 125 -15.45 23.18 8.70
N ASN A 126 -15.50 21.84 8.71
CA ASN A 126 -16.20 21.05 9.73
C ASN A 126 -15.33 20.72 10.97
N GLY A 127 -14.17 21.35 11.14
CA GLY A 127 -13.30 21.10 12.30
C GLY A 127 -12.76 19.66 12.40
N CYS A 128 -12.45 19.01 11.27
CA CYS A 128 -12.02 17.61 11.25
C CYS A 128 -10.75 17.37 12.09
N ARG A 129 -10.73 16.28 12.87
CA ARG A 129 -9.61 15.89 13.76
C ARG A 129 -8.25 15.85 13.07
N HIS A 130 -8.18 15.31 11.85
CA HIS A 130 -6.95 15.19 11.07
C HIS A 130 -6.90 16.18 9.89
N CYS A 131 -7.45 17.38 10.03
CA CYS A 131 -7.48 18.36 8.94
C CYS A 131 -6.06 18.90 8.61
N PRO A 132 -5.54 18.70 7.38
CA PRO A 132 -4.22 19.21 6.99
C PRO A 132 -4.20 20.72 6.70
N TYR A 133 -5.38 21.35 6.57
CA TYR A 133 -5.54 22.77 6.23
C TYR A 133 -5.58 23.70 7.45
N ASN A 134 -5.76 23.13 8.64
CA ASN A 134 -5.89 23.93 9.85
C ASN A 134 -4.49 24.28 10.37
N LYS A 135 -3.91 25.37 9.86
CA LYS A 135 -2.87 26.09 10.60
C LYS A 135 -3.59 26.86 11.69
N ARG A 136 -3.64 26.32 12.91
CA ARG A 136 -3.81 27.21 14.06
C ARG A 136 -2.46 27.88 14.24
N GLU A 137 -2.35 29.09 13.71
CA GLU A 137 -1.32 30.06 14.12
C GLU A 137 -1.55 30.45 15.59
#